data_AF-A0A849SA29-F1
#
_entry.id   AF-A0A849SA29-F1
#
_cell.length_a   1.000
_cell.length_b   1.000
_cell.length_c   1.000
_cell.angle_alpha   90.00
_cell.angle_beta   90.00
_cell.angle_gamma   90.00
#
_symmetry.space_group_name_H-M   'P 1'
#
loop_
_entity.id
_entity.type
_entity.pdbx_description
1 polymer ?
#
loop_
_entity_poly.entity_id
_entity_poly.type
_entity_poly.pdbx_seq_one_letter_code
_entity_poly.pdbx_strand_id
1 'polypeptide(L)'
;MNTLTYKGYLARIDFDDRDNSLVGRLLGIQDIIGFHADNVADLRTVFEEAVDDYLEACEKIGKSPEKPASGKILLRVPPELHAAALVKAQAVGKSLNQWAIEALGREVGA
;
A
#
# COMPACT_ATOMS: atom_id res chain seq x y z
N MET A 1 -11.03 0.33 -7.93
CA MET A 1 -9.78 -0.44 -7.78
C MET A 1 -10.13 -1.66 -6.95
N ASN A 2 -9.97 -2.87 -7.49
CA ASN A 2 -10.23 -4.09 -6.72
C ASN A 2 -8.97 -4.46 -5.95
N THR A 3 -9.12 -4.68 -4.65
CA THR A 3 -8.00 -5.00 -3.76
C THR A 3 -8.22 -6.34 -3.09
N LEU A 4 -7.14 -7.11 -2.94
CA LEU A 4 -7.12 -8.31 -2.12
C LEU A 4 -6.27 -8.07 -0.86
N THR A 5 -6.63 -8.73 0.24
CA THR A 5 -5.91 -8.65 1.51
C THR A 5 -5.65 -10.03 2.08
N TYR A 6 -4.41 -10.33 2.46
CA TYR A 6 -4.02 -11.58 3.12
C TYR A 6 -2.79 -11.36 4.00
N LYS A 7 -2.81 -11.88 5.24
CA LYS A 7 -1.76 -11.69 6.26
C LYS A 7 -1.29 -10.23 6.45
N GLY A 8 -2.18 -9.27 6.23
CA GLY A 8 -1.89 -7.84 6.33
C GLY A 8 -1.25 -7.22 5.08
N TYR A 9 -0.97 -8.00 4.04
CA TYR A 9 -0.55 -7.53 2.72
C TYR A 9 -1.76 -7.18 1.86
N LEU A 10 -1.63 -6.13 1.07
CA LEU A 10 -2.66 -5.66 0.15
C LEU A 10 -2.14 -5.81 -1.29
N ALA A 11 -3.00 -6.18 -2.23
CA ALA A 11 -2.65 -6.19 -3.65
C ALA A 11 -3.63 -5.37 -4.50
N ARG A 12 -3.11 -4.70 -5.53
CA ARG A 12 -3.92 -4.14 -6.63
C ARG A 12 -4.06 -5.20 -7.71
N ILE A 13 -5.26 -5.33 -8.26
CA ILE A 13 -5.54 -6.19 -9.42
C ILE A 13 -5.83 -5.31 -10.64
N ASP A 14 -5.18 -5.62 -11.76
CA ASP A 14 -5.40 -5.06 -13.08
C ASP A 14 -5.67 -6.19 -14.08
N PHE A 15 -6.29 -5.87 -15.22
CA PHE A 15 -6.48 -6.80 -16.33
C PHE A 15 -5.44 -6.50 -17.42
N ASP A 16 -4.69 -7.51 -17.86
CA ASP A 16 -3.81 -7.43 -19.03
C ASP A 16 -4.57 -7.98 -20.26
N ASP A 17 -4.93 -7.07 -21.15
CA ASP A 17 -5.67 -7.37 -22.39
C ASP A 17 -4.85 -8.16 -23.41
N ARG A 18 -3.51 -8.11 -23.33
CA ARG A 18 -2.63 -8.82 -24.28
C ARG A 18 -2.65 -10.32 -24.02
N ASP A 19 -2.64 -10.69 -22.74
CA ASP A 19 -2.57 -12.07 -22.28
C ASP A 19 -3.93 -12.56 -21.76
N ASN A 20 -4.98 -11.72 -21.81
CA ASN A 20 -6.32 -11.97 -21.29
C ASN A 20 -6.29 -12.53 -19.85
N SER A 21 -5.45 -11.93 -19.00
CA SER A 21 -5.19 -12.40 -17.65
C SER A 21 -5.35 -11.29 -16.61
N LEU A 22 -5.56 -11.69 -15.36
CA LEU A 22 -5.60 -10.79 -14.22
C LEU A 22 -4.21 -10.75 -13.59
N VAL A 23 -3.63 -9.56 -13.46
CA VAL A 23 -2.31 -9.35 -12.87
C VAL A 23 -2.47 -8.63 -11.54
N GLY A 24 -1.85 -9.18 -10.51
CA GLY A 24 -1.83 -8.62 -9.17
C GLY A 24 -0.44 -8.17 -8.75
N ARG A 25 -0.38 -7.09 -7.97
CA ARG A 25 0.87 -6.62 -7.35
C ARG A 25 0.64 -6.20 -5.91
N LEU A 26 1.53 -6.63 -5.01
CA LEU A 26 1.51 -6.17 -3.62
C LEU A 26 1.78 -4.66 -3.51
N LEU A 27 1.09 -4.03 -2.57
CA LEU A 27 1.14 -2.60 -2.27
C LEU A 27 1.72 -2.37 -0.87
N GLY A 28 2.32 -1.21 -0.67
CA GLY A 28 2.83 -0.76 0.63
C GLY A 28 4.21 -1.30 1.00
N ILE A 29 4.87 -2.06 0.13
CA ILE A 29 6.24 -2.57 0.31
C ILE A 29 7.14 -2.14 -0.85
N GLN A 30 8.45 -2.08 -0.62
CA GLN A 30 9.47 -1.78 -1.62
C GLN A 30 9.73 -2.97 -2.54
N ASP A 31 9.72 -4.18 -1.98
CA ASP A 31 9.88 -5.41 -2.76
C ASP A 31 8.75 -5.53 -3.81
N ILE A 32 9.10 -5.99 -5.00
CA ILE A 32 8.16 -6.14 -6.11
C ILE A 32 7.67 -7.59 -6.15
N ILE A 33 6.48 -7.83 -5.60
CA ILE A 33 5.82 -9.14 -5.63
C ILE A 33 4.61 -9.02 -6.55
N GLY A 34 4.63 -9.80 -7.63
CA GLY A 34 3.54 -9.90 -8.59
C GLY A 34 3.03 -11.33 -8.69
N PHE A 35 1.78 -11.46 -9.11
CA PHE A 35 1.11 -12.72 -9.38
C PHE A 35 0.15 -12.53 -10.55
N HIS A 36 -0.29 -13.61 -11.20
CA HIS A 36 -1.30 -13.53 -12.24
C HIS A 36 -2.15 -14.78 -12.27
N ALA A 37 -3.37 -14.67 -12.79
CA ALA A 37 -4.27 -15.78 -13.01
C ALA A 37 -5.16 -15.51 -14.23
N ASP A 38 -5.59 -16.59 -14.89
CA ASP A 38 -6.46 -16.50 -16.08
C ASP A 38 -7.93 -16.30 -15.71
N ASN A 39 -8.28 -16.46 -14.43
CA ASN A 39 -9.63 -16.28 -13.94
C ASN A 39 -9.66 -15.80 -12.49
N VAL A 40 -10.82 -15.32 -12.07
CA VAL A 40 -11.05 -14.75 -10.74
C VAL A 40 -10.96 -15.80 -9.63
N ALA A 41 -11.34 -17.06 -9.91
CA ALA A 41 -11.32 -18.11 -8.89
C ALA A 41 -9.89 -18.42 -8.46
N ASP A 42 -8.97 -18.49 -9.41
CA ASP A 42 -7.56 -18.82 -9.16
C ASP A 42 -6.77 -17.61 -8.64
N LEU A 43 -7.20 -16.38 -8.95
CA LEU A 43 -6.51 -15.15 -8.56
C LEU A 43 -6.24 -15.05 -7.06
N ARG A 44 -7.18 -15.52 -6.23
CA ARG A 44 -7.00 -15.49 -4.79
C ARG A 44 -5.97 -16.50 -4.31
N THR A 45 -5.95 -17.69 -4.88
CA THR A 45 -4.98 -18.74 -4.56
C THR A 45 -3.57 -18.27 -4.87
N VAL A 46 -3.34 -17.79 -6.10
CA VAL A 46 -2.00 -17.31 -6.50
C VAL A 46 -1.56 -16.06 -5.72
N PHE A 47 -2.51 -15.26 -5.23
CA PHE A 47 -2.19 -14.14 -4.33
C PHE A 47 -1.70 -14.62 -2.97
N GLU A 48 -2.42 -15.56 -2.34
CA GLU A 48 -2.07 -16.11 -1.03
C GLU A 48 -0.72 -16.85 -1.11
N GLU A 49 -0.48 -17.60 -2.19
CA GLU A 49 0.80 -18.24 -2.51
C GLU A 49 1.93 -17.22 -2.66
N ALA A 50 1.74 -16.16 -3.45
CA ALA A 50 2.77 -15.13 -3.64
C ALA A 50 3.15 -14.41 -2.33
N VAL A 51 2.19 -14.22 -1.42
CA VAL A 51 2.47 -13.66 -0.08
C VAL A 51 3.24 -14.66 0.78
N ASP A 52 2.87 -15.94 0.75
CA ASP A 52 3.52 -16.97 1.56
C ASP A 52 4.95 -17.25 1.08
N ASP A 53 5.16 -17.30 -0.24
CA ASP A 53 6.48 -17.38 -0.87
C ASP A 53 7.36 -16.18 -0.51
N TYR A 54 6.79 -14.97 -0.49
CA TYR A 54 7.51 -13.77 -0.06
C TYR A 54 7.99 -13.87 1.39
N LEU A 55 7.12 -14.32 2.30
CA LEU A 55 7.45 -14.48 3.71
C LEU A 55 8.53 -15.56 3.91
N GLU A 56 8.40 -16.69 3.22
CA GLU A 56 9.40 -17.77 3.26
C GLU A 56 10.75 -17.32 2.67
N ALA A 57 10.74 -16.59 1.56
CA ALA A 57 11.95 -16.04 0.96
C ALA A 57 12.67 -15.07 1.90
N CYS A 58 11.92 -14.19 2.58
CA CYS A 58 12.46 -13.30 3.61
C CYS A 58 13.15 -14.08 4.74
N GLU A 59 12.51 -15.14 5.25
CA GLU A 59 13.07 -16.00 6.28
C GLU A 59 14.37 -16.68 5.82
N LYS A 60 14.38 -17.26 4.61
CA LYS A 60 15.55 -17.95 4.04
C LYS A 60 16.78 -17.05 3.91
N ILE A 61 16.59 -15.77 3.58
CA ILE A 61 17.69 -14.81 3.41
C ILE A 61 18.00 -14.01 4.68
N GLY A 62 17.30 -14.29 5.80
CA GLY A 62 17.46 -13.55 7.05
C GLY A 62 16.99 -12.08 6.98
N LYS A 63 16.12 -11.75 6.02
CA LYS A 63 15.49 -10.42 5.89
C LYS A 63 14.20 -10.42 6.71
N SER A 64 13.96 -9.35 7.46
CA SER A 64 12.63 -9.14 8.06
C SER A 64 11.63 -8.75 6.95
N PRO A 65 10.49 -9.45 6.81
CA PRO A 65 9.48 -9.08 5.84
C PRO A 65 9.04 -7.63 6.04
N GLU A 66 8.87 -6.91 4.93
CA GLU A 66 8.43 -5.53 4.99
C GLU A 66 6.99 -5.47 5.46
N LYS A 67 6.75 -4.69 6.52
CA LYS A 67 5.39 -4.37 6.94
C LYS A 67 4.86 -3.26 6.04
N PRO A 68 3.63 -3.40 5.48
CA PRO A 68 3.08 -2.41 4.57
C PRO A 68 2.92 -0.99 5.14
N ALA A 69 2.92 -0.85 6.47
CA ALA A 69 2.88 0.46 7.12
C ALA A 69 3.63 0.45 8.46
N SER A 70 4.52 1.44 8.65
CA SER A 70 5.20 1.71 9.92
C SER A 70 4.50 2.76 10.79
N GLY A 71 3.48 3.43 10.24
CA GLY A 71 2.84 4.61 10.83
C GLY A 71 3.66 5.90 10.72
N LYS A 72 4.89 5.84 10.19
CA LYS A 72 5.74 7.01 9.98
C LYS A 72 5.72 7.41 8.51
N ILE A 73 5.38 8.67 8.24
CA ILE A 73 5.40 9.24 6.90
C ILE A 73 6.44 10.36 6.88
N LEU A 74 7.58 10.11 6.23
CA LEU A 74 8.60 11.14 5.97
C LEU A 74 8.36 11.72 4.58
N LEU A 75 7.88 12.95 4.52
CA LEU A 75 7.60 13.65 3.26
C LEU A 75 8.56 14.82 3.07
N ARG A 76 9.11 14.94 1.87
CA ARG A 76 9.65 16.21 1.40
C ARG A 76 8.53 16.97 0.71
N VAL A 77 8.13 18.08 1.30
CA VAL A 77 7.04 18.92 0.81
C VAL A 77 7.59 20.28 0.39
N PRO A 78 7.12 20.89 -0.71
CA PRO A 78 7.53 22.23 -1.09
C PRO A 78 7.23 23.26 0.02
N PRO A 79 8.10 24.26 0.25
CA PRO A 79 7.94 25.23 1.34
C PRO A 79 6.58 25.93 1.35
N GLU A 80 6.04 26.26 0.18
CA GLU A 80 4.76 26.93 0.00
C GLU A 80 3.58 26.06 0.47
N LEU A 81 3.62 24.76 0.18
CA LEU A 81 2.60 23.81 0.64
C LEU A 81 2.72 23.56 2.13
N HIS A 82 3.94 23.46 2.65
CA HIS A 82 4.19 23.33 4.08
C HIS A 82 3.66 24.54 4.87
N ALA A 83 3.92 25.76 4.38
CA ALA A 83 3.42 26.99 4.99
C ALA A 83 1.88 27.05 4.98
N ALA A 84 1.25 26.73 3.85
CA ALA A 84 -0.21 26.72 3.72
C ALA A 84 -0.86 25.69 4.67
N ALA A 85 -0.29 24.48 4.76
CA ALA A 85 -0.76 23.43 5.65
C ALA A 85 -0.62 23.83 7.13
N LEU A 86 0.51 24.46 7.50
CA LEU A 86 0.77 24.92 8.86
C LEU A 86 -0.25 25.98 9.30
N VAL A 87 -0.52 26.98 8.46
CA VAL A 87 -1.52 28.03 8.74
C VAL A 87 -2.91 27.40 8.87
N LYS A 88 -3.28 26.47 7.98
CA LYS A 88 -4.58 25.80 8.02
C LYS A 88 -4.77 25.00 9.30
N ALA A 89 -3.74 24.26 9.73
CA ALA A 89 -3.75 23.49 10.97
C ALA A 89 -3.93 24.38 12.21
N GLN A 90 -3.15 25.47 12.28
CA GLN A 90 -3.24 26.43 13.40
C GLN A 90 -4.60 27.14 13.46
N ALA A 91 -5.18 27.51 12.31
CA ALA A 91 -6.49 28.16 12.24
C ALA A 91 -7.63 27.29 12.82
N VAL A 92 -7.47 25.96 12.81
CA VAL A 92 -8.43 25.02 13.41
C VAL A 92 -7.96 24.47 14.76
N GLY A 93 -6.92 25.06 15.36
CA GLY A 93 -6.42 24.70 16.68
C GLY A 93 -5.72 23.33 16.74
N LYS A 94 -5.17 22.84 15.62
CA LYS A 94 -4.54 21.51 15.54
C LYS A 94 -3.05 21.63 15.25
N SER A 95 -2.29 20.62 15.70
CA SER A 95 -0.92 20.43 15.21
C SER A 95 -0.94 20.06 13.72
N LEU A 96 0.15 20.36 13.01
CA LEU A 96 0.28 19.97 11.59
C LEU A 96 0.11 18.47 11.39
N ASN A 97 0.64 17.64 12.30
CA ASN A 97 0.50 16.19 12.24
C ASN A 97 -0.96 15.74 12.40
N GLN A 98 -1.70 16.27 13.37
CA GLN A 98 -3.12 15.94 13.54
C GLN A 98 -3.94 16.35 12.30
N TRP A 99 -3.71 17.57 11.80
CA TRP A 99 -4.38 18.05 10.60
C TRP A 99 -4.06 17.18 9.37
N ALA A 100 -2.80 16.77 9.22
CA ALA A 100 -2.37 15.88 8.14
C ALA A 100 -2.99 14.48 8.26
N ILE A 101 -3.05 13.90 9.47
CA ILE A 101 -3.70 12.60 9.71
C ILE A 101 -5.18 12.66 9.31
N GLU A 102 -5.89 13.72 9.69
CA GLU A 102 -7.30 13.88 9.30
C GLU A 102 -7.48 14.11 7.80
N ALA A 103 -6.58 14.88 7.18
CA ALA A 103 -6.60 15.08 5.73
C ALA A 103 -6.38 13.76 5.00
N LEU A 104 -5.39 12.97 5.42
CA LEU A 104 -5.15 11.63 4.87
C LEU A 104 -6.34 10.70 5.13
N GLY A 105 -6.93 10.72 6.33
CA GLY A 105 -8.13 9.94 6.68
C GLY A 105 -9.30 10.21 5.73
N ARG A 106 -9.60 11.50 5.46
CA ARG A 106 -10.64 11.87 4.49
C ARG A 106 -10.37 11.33 3.08
N GLU A 107 -9.13 11.39 2.60
CA GLU A 107 -8.79 10.94 1.25
C GLU A 107 -8.81 9.41 1.11
N VAL A 108 -8.46 8.67 2.16
CA VAL A 108 -8.48 7.19 2.14
C VAL A 108 -9.81 6.59 2.62
N GLY A 109 -10.75 7.43 3.11
CA GLY A 109 -12.04 6.99 3.64
C GLY A 109 -11.98 6.35 5.03
N ALA A 110 -11.03 6.77 5.87
CA ALA A 110 -10.84 6.31 7.25
C ALA A 110 -11.27 7.35 8.31
#